data_AF-A0A948Z170-F1
#
_entry.id   AF-A0A948Z170-F1
#
_cell.length_a   1.000
_cell.length_b   1.000
_cell.length_c   1.000
_cell.angle_alpha   90.00
_cell.angle_beta   90.00
_cell.angle_gamma   90.00
#
_symmetry.space_group_name_H-M   'P 1'
#
loop_
_entity.id
_entity.type
_entity.pdbx_description
1 polymer ?
#
loop_
_entity_poly.entity_id
_entity_poly.type
_entity_poly.pdbx_seq_one_letter_code
_entity_poly.pdbx_strand_id
1 'polypeptide(L)'
;MNRQFYSSITDNPLYSPDYKQALKIFKGLYPELFKGLSGNRRPLPWKVLWKIIVQHEDGVCDKKCRDLNELDNNINNIQNSLDWLCVQGYLDSSSSSDHWWEHIPQYVLNWNTVKEKLGVTQPIEFRPVSQEQVYEKMAILKEKQN
;
A
#
# COMPACT_ATOMS: atom_id res chain seq x y z
N MET A 1 6.69 -4.71 -10.51
CA MET A 1 6.73 -3.39 -11.21
C MET A 1 5.87 -2.45 -10.36
N ASN A 2 6.25 -1.20 -10.11
CA ASN A 2 5.44 -0.32 -9.27
C ASN A 2 4.57 0.62 -10.14
N ARG A 3 3.43 1.04 -9.59
CA ARG A 3 2.49 1.97 -10.22
C ARG A 3 3.14 3.25 -10.76
N GLN A 4 4.20 3.74 -10.11
CA GLN A 4 4.95 4.92 -10.56
C GLN A 4 5.69 4.66 -11.87
N PHE A 5 6.31 3.48 -12.04
CA PHE A 5 6.96 3.07 -13.27
C PHE A 5 5.94 2.82 -14.38
N TYR A 6 4.79 2.20 -14.05
CA TYR A 6 3.74 1.97 -15.05
C TYR A 6 3.09 3.28 -15.50
N SER A 7 2.79 4.20 -14.57
CA SER A 7 2.19 5.51 -14.85
C SER A 7 3.17 6.51 -15.50
N SER A 8 4.48 6.27 -15.46
CA SER A 8 5.43 7.05 -16.26
C SER A 8 5.48 6.55 -17.71
N ILE A 9 5.20 5.26 -17.93
CA ILE A 9 5.15 4.63 -19.25
C ILE A 9 3.75 4.72 -19.88
N THR A 10 2.71 4.99 -19.10
CA THR A 10 1.31 5.09 -19.57
C THR A 10 0.69 6.41 -19.18
N ASP A 11 -0.38 6.85 -19.84
CA ASP A 11 -1.17 8.02 -19.37
C ASP A 11 -2.09 7.68 -18.18
N ASN A 12 -1.79 6.60 -17.45
CA ASN A 12 -2.59 6.22 -16.30
C ASN A 12 -2.35 7.23 -15.15
N PRO A 13 -3.41 7.75 -14.52
CA PRO A 13 -3.26 8.74 -13.45
C PRO A 13 -2.55 8.14 -12.24
N LEU A 14 -1.64 8.94 -11.66
CA LEU A 14 -1.03 8.64 -10.37
C LEU A 14 -2.12 8.52 -9.31
N TYR A 15 -2.13 7.41 -8.58
CA TYR A 15 -3.05 7.24 -7.47
C TYR A 15 -2.55 8.04 -6.26
N SER A 16 -3.27 9.12 -5.93
CA SER A 16 -2.93 10.03 -4.84
C SER A 16 -4.19 10.39 -4.04
N PRO A 17 -4.69 9.47 -3.20
CA PRO A 17 -5.83 9.76 -2.33
C PRO A 17 -5.49 10.80 -1.26
N ASP A 18 -6.50 11.49 -0.71
CA ASP A 18 -6.29 12.55 0.29
C ASP A 18 -5.78 12.00 1.62
N TYR A 19 -4.45 12.04 1.78
CA TYR A 19 -3.75 11.63 2.99
C TYR A 19 -4.23 12.37 4.25
N LYS A 20 -4.45 13.69 4.14
CA LYS A 20 -4.73 14.52 5.33
C LYS A 20 -6.12 14.19 5.87
N GLN A 21 -7.09 14.06 4.98
CA GLN A 21 -8.45 13.71 5.35
C GLN A 21 -8.51 12.28 5.91
N ALA A 22 -7.90 11.31 5.22
CA ALA A 22 -7.87 9.92 5.68
C ALA A 22 -7.20 9.78 7.05
N LEU A 23 -6.06 10.45 7.27
CA LEU A 23 -5.37 10.45 8.57
C LEU A 23 -6.22 11.09 9.67
N LYS A 24 -6.92 12.19 9.37
CA LYS A 24 -7.80 12.86 10.32
C LYS A 24 -8.90 11.91 10.79
N ILE A 25 -9.52 11.17 9.87
CA ILE A 25 -10.55 10.19 10.20
C ILE A 25 -9.95 9.02 11.00
N PHE A 26 -8.82 8.46 10.54
CA PHE A 26 -8.14 7.36 11.24
C PHE A 26 -7.78 7.74 12.69
N LYS A 27 -7.27 8.95 12.92
CA LYS A 27 -6.98 9.47 14.26
C LYS A 27 -8.23 9.60 15.12
N GLY A 28 -9.38 9.93 14.53
CA GLY A 28 -10.66 9.99 15.23
C GLY A 28 -11.18 8.61 15.62
N LEU A 29 -10.94 7.59 14.79
CA LEU A 29 -11.33 6.20 15.06
C LEU A 29 -10.44 5.52 16.10
N TYR A 30 -9.14 5.82 16.09
CA TYR A 30 -8.12 5.13 16.90
C TYR A 30 -7.23 6.09 17.69
N PRO A 31 -7.80 6.96 18.54
CA PRO A 31 -7.03 7.97 19.27
C PRO A 31 -5.97 7.37 20.20
N GLU A 32 -6.19 6.14 20.69
CA GLU A 32 -5.26 5.41 21.55
C GLU A 32 -3.91 5.13 20.90
N LEU A 33 -3.87 4.85 19.58
CA LEU A 33 -2.62 4.63 18.85
C LEU A 33 -1.74 5.88 18.78
N PHE A 34 -2.32 7.06 19.01
CA PHE A 34 -1.61 8.35 18.97
C PHE A 34 -1.16 8.82 20.35
N LYS A 35 -1.52 8.12 21.43
CA LYS A 35 -1.08 8.48 22.79
C LYS A 35 0.45 8.37 22.88
N GLY A 36 1.09 9.38 23.46
CA GLY A 36 2.55 9.44 23.59
C GLY A 36 3.30 9.79 22.30
N LEU A 37 2.61 9.98 21.17
CA LEU A 37 3.22 10.49 19.95
C LEU A 37 3.15 12.03 19.91
N SER A 38 4.28 12.67 19.65
CA SER A 38 4.37 14.13 19.50
C SER A 38 4.65 14.56 18.06
N GLY A 39 4.17 15.75 17.71
CA GLY A 39 4.41 16.39 16.41
C GLY A 39 3.89 15.60 15.20
N ASN A 40 4.76 15.41 14.21
CA ASN A 40 4.43 14.73 12.95
C ASN A 40 4.59 13.21 13.01
N ARG A 41 4.84 12.63 14.20
CA ARG A 41 4.92 11.18 14.36
C ARG A 41 3.55 10.54 14.14
N ARG A 42 3.55 9.35 13.55
CA ARG A 42 2.36 8.55 13.25
C ARG A 42 2.57 7.13 13.75
N PRO A 43 1.51 6.46 14.22
CA PRO A 43 1.61 5.07 14.67
C PRO A 43 1.98 4.18 13.48
N LEU A 44 2.69 3.09 13.77
CA LEU A 44 3.13 2.14 12.75
C LEU A 44 1.96 1.52 11.96
N PRO A 45 0.83 1.12 12.58
CA PRO A 45 -0.35 0.66 11.85
C PRO A 45 -0.83 1.62 10.76
N TRP A 46 -0.84 2.93 11.02
CA TRP A 46 -1.20 3.92 10.01
C TRP A 46 -0.20 3.95 8.85
N LYS A 47 1.10 3.93 9.15
CA LYS A 47 2.14 3.96 8.12
C LYS A 47 2.05 2.74 7.22
N VAL A 48 1.88 1.55 7.80
CA VAL A 48 1.73 0.28 7.09
C VAL A 48 0.48 0.33 6.20
N LEU A 49 -0.68 0.68 6.76
CA LEU A 49 -1.93 0.77 5.99
C LEU A 49 -1.80 1.73 4.81
N TRP A 50 -1.28 2.93 5.05
CA TRP A 50 -1.13 3.93 4.00
C TRP A 50 -0.18 3.48 2.90
N LYS A 51 0.92 2.81 3.26
CA LYS A 51 1.89 2.24 2.32
C LYS A 51 1.22 1.20 1.42
N ILE A 52 0.43 0.30 2.00
CA ILE A 52 -0.33 -0.72 1.25
C ILE A 52 -1.31 -0.04 0.27
N ILE A 53 -2.14 0.89 0.77
CA ILE A 53 -3.13 1.63 -0.05
C ILE A 53 -2.50 2.25 -1.30
N VAL A 54 -1.33 2.89 -1.16
CA VAL A 54 -0.75 3.69 -2.25
C VAL A 54 0.28 2.94 -3.11
N GLN A 55 0.85 1.84 -2.63
CA GLN A 55 1.96 1.15 -3.32
C GLN A 55 1.66 -0.30 -3.73
N HIS A 56 0.70 -0.97 -3.09
CA HIS A 56 0.38 -2.36 -3.39
C HIS A 56 -0.85 -2.40 -4.31
N GLU A 57 -0.62 -2.69 -5.60
CA GLU A 57 -1.66 -2.62 -6.64
C GLU A 57 -2.85 -3.54 -6.34
N ASP A 58 -2.58 -4.79 -5.92
CA ASP A 58 -3.61 -5.76 -5.54
C ASP A 58 -3.99 -5.70 -4.06
N GLY A 59 -3.38 -4.77 -3.30
CA GLY A 59 -3.54 -4.71 -1.85
C GLY A 59 -2.97 -5.91 -1.09
N VAL A 60 -2.26 -6.81 -1.78
CA VAL A 60 -1.66 -8.02 -1.19
C VAL A 60 -0.32 -7.67 -0.54
N CYS A 61 -0.12 -8.09 0.71
CA CYS A 61 1.13 -7.86 1.44
C CYS A 61 1.40 -8.93 2.50
N ASP A 62 2.65 -9.02 2.93
CA ASP A 62 3.09 -9.81 4.07
C ASP A 62 4.21 -9.08 4.84
N LYS A 63 4.62 -9.62 5.99
CA LYS A 63 5.68 -9.03 6.82
C LYS A 63 7.06 -8.96 6.12
N LYS A 64 7.30 -9.72 5.06
CA LYS A 64 8.55 -9.74 4.29
C LYS A 64 8.58 -8.73 3.14
N CYS A 65 7.46 -8.04 2.85
CA CYS A 65 7.45 -6.92 1.91
C CYS A 65 8.54 -5.90 2.28
N ARG A 66 9.49 -5.68 1.36
CA ARG A 66 10.68 -4.84 1.59
C ARG A 66 10.30 -3.42 1.98
N ASP A 67 9.31 -2.86 1.31
CA ASP A 67 8.85 -1.49 1.49
C ASP A 67 8.12 -1.28 2.82
N LEU A 68 7.50 -2.33 3.38
CA LEU A 68 6.98 -2.33 4.76
C LEU A 68 8.12 -2.40 5.79
N ASN A 69 9.13 -3.22 5.56
CA ASN A 69 10.32 -3.31 6.43
C ASN A 69 11.15 -2.02 6.45
N GLU A 70 11.05 -1.17 5.44
CA GLU A 70 11.65 0.18 5.45
C GLU A 70 10.94 1.13 6.44
N LEU A 71 9.73 0.80 6.93
CA LEU A 71 8.99 1.62 7.89
C LEU A 71 9.45 1.42 9.34
N ASP A 72 9.93 0.22 9.66
CA ASP A 72 10.42 -0.18 10.97
C ASP A 72 11.42 -1.34 10.81
N ASN A 73 12.62 -1.20 11.39
CA ASN A 73 13.68 -2.20 11.27
C ASN A 73 13.34 -3.53 11.96
N ASN A 74 12.25 -3.60 12.72
CA ASN A 74 11.80 -4.81 13.40
C ASN A 74 10.58 -5.42 12.68
N ILE A 75 10.82 -6.57 12.04
CA ILE A 75 9.79 -7.33 11.31
C ILE A 75 8.59 -7.73 12.17
N ASN A 76 8.80 -7.95 13.48
CA ASN A 76 7.72 -8.32 14.39
C ASN A 76 6.77 -7.13 14.65
N ASN A 77 7.28 -5.89 14.62
CA ASN A 77 6.44 -4.70 14.73
C ASN A 77 5.55 -4.52 13.48
N ILE A 78 6.09 -4.86 12.31
CA ILE A 78 5.33 -4.89 11.05
C ILE A 78 4.23 -5.96 11.13
N GLN A 79 4.58 -7.17 11.53
CA GLN A 79 3.62 -8.27 11.73
C GLN A 79 2.49 -7.86 12.69
N ASN A 80 2.83 -7.33 13.88
CA ASN A 80 1.82 -6.85 14.84
C ASN A 80 0.92 -5.76 14.25
N SER A 81 1.46 -4.90 13.39
CA SER A 81 0.67 -3.86 12.71
C SER A 81 -0.28 -4.45 11.67
N LEU A 82 0.16 -5.45 10.91
CA LEU A 82 -0.68 -6.19 9.95
C LEU A 82 -1.80 -6.95 10.68
N ASP A 83 -1.48 -7.64 11.77
CA ASP A 83 -2.46 -8.34 12.61
C ASP A 83 -3.49 -7.38 13.19
N TRP A 84 -3.04 -6.24 13.72
CA TRP A 84 -3.95 -5.21 14.22
C TRP A 84 -4.87 -4.69 13.11
N LEU A 85 -4.34 -4.42 11.91
CA LEU A 85 -5.15 -3.96 10.77
C LEU A 85 -6.15 -5.03 10.31
N CYS A 86 -5.77 -6.31 10.41
CA CYS A 86 -6.66 -7.44 10.15
C CYS A 86 -7.81 -7.49 11.16
N VAL A 87 -7.51 -7.37 12.46
CA VAL A 87 -8.54 -7.31 13.52
C VAL A 87 -9.49 -6.13 13.34
N GLN A 88 -8.99 -5.00 12.83
CA GLN A 88 -9.80 -3.82 12.52
C GLN A 88 -10.58 -3.91 11.19
N GLY A 89 -10.43 -5.01 10.45
CA GLY A 89 -11.11 -5.28 9.18
C GLY A 89 -10.58 -4.49 7.98
N TYR A 90 -9.42 -3.82 8.12
CA TYR A 90 -8.77 -3.18 6.96
C TYR A 90 -8.08 -4.21 6.06
N LEU A 91 -7.68 -5.34 6.64
CA LEU A 91 -7.05 -6.44 5.93
C LEU A 91 -7.85 -7.72 6.17
N ASP A 92 -7.94 -8.55 5.15
CA ASP A 92 -8.39 -9.93 5.26
C ASP A 92 -7.16 -10.85 5.22
N SER A 93 -7.07 -11.80 6.15
CA SER A 93 -6.01 -12.80 6.11
C SER A 93 -6.35 -13.89 5.09
N SER A 94 -5.51 -14.09 4.08
CA SER A 94 -5.59 -15.25 3.20
C SER A 94 -4.76 -16.41 3.75
N SER A 95 -5.15 -17.65 3.40
CA SER A 95 -4.34 -18.83 3.70
C SER A 95 -2.95 -18.68 3.10
N SER A 96 -1.93 -18.81 3.95
CA SER A 96 -0.52 -18.65 3.60
C SER A 96 -0.08 -19.47 2.39
N SER A 97 0.88 -18.97 1.63
CA SER A 97 1.78 -19.84 0.87
C SER A 97 2.79 -20.49 1.81
N ASP A 98 2.83 -21.82 1.88
CA ASP A 98 3.87 -22.55 2.60
C ASP A 98 5.23 -22.30 1.94
N HIS A 99 6.00 -21.35 2.44
CA HIS A 99 7.36 -21.10 1.98
C HIS A 99 8.36 -21.76 2.92
N TRP A 100 8.76 -22.95 2.49
CA TRP A 100 9.95 -23.68 2.90
C TRP A 100 10.01 -24.09 4.37
N TRP A 101 9.65 -23.32 5.40
CA TRP A 101 9.69 -23.78 6.80
C TRP A 101 8.91 -22.86 7.77
N GLU A 102 8.28 -21.81 7.27
CA GLU A 102 7.64 -20.77 8.07
C GLU A 102 6.25 -20.44 7.49
N HIS A 103 5.22 -20.55 8.31
CA HIS A 103 3.87 -20.11 7.96
C HIS A 103 3.81 -18.60 8.07
N ILE A 104 3.74 -17.92 6.92
CA ILE A 104 3.66 -16.45 6.86
C ILE A 104 2.26 -16.10 6.39
N PRO A 105 1.45 -15.44 7.24
CA PRO A 105 0.14 -14.96 6.82
C PRO A 105 0.31 -13.95 5.69
N GLN A 106 -0.52 -14.11 4.66
CA GLN A 106 -0.68 -13.11 3.62
C GLN A 106 -1.95 -12.32 3.94
N TYR A 107 -1.89 -11.02 3.69
CA TYR A 107 -2.97 -10.08 3.94
C TYR A 107 -3.41 -9.46 2.63
N VAL A 108 -4.72 -9.22 2.50
CA VAL A 108 -5.33 -8.55 1.36
C VAL A 108 -6.08 -7.33 1.86
N LEU A 109 -5.85 -6.18 1.24
CA LEU A 109 -6.53 -4.93 1.58
C LEU A 109 -8.04 -5.02 1.30
N ASN A 110 -8.85 -4.76 2.32
CA ASN A 110 -10.29 -4.70 2.20
C ASN A 110 -10.72 -3.28 1.78
N TRP A 111 -10.88 -3.08 0.47
CA TRP A 111 -11.25 -1.78 -0.08
C TRP A 111 -12.63 -1.26 0.36
N ASN A 112 -13.56 -2.15 0.72
CA ASN A 112 -14.86 -1.75 1.26
C ASN A 112 -14.67 -1.04 2.60
N THR A 113 -13.93 -1.67 3.52
CA THR A 113 -13.61 -1.07 4.82
C THR A 113 -12.81 0.22 4.66
N VAL A 114 -11.82 0.27 3.77
CA VAL A 114 -11.03 1.48 3.52
C VAL A 114 -11.92 2.63 3.04
N LYS A 115 -12.84 2.37 2.12
CA LYS A 115 -13.79 3.37 1.61
C LYS A 115 -14.75 3.84 2.70
N GLU A 116 -15.35 2.91 3.44
CA GLU A 116 -16.33 3.23 4.48
C GLU A 116 -15.71 3.98 5.66
N LYS A 117 -14.55 3.52 6.15
CA LYS A 117 -13.91 4.08 7.34
C LYS A 117 -13.05 5.29 7.05
N LEU A 118 -12.38 5.34 5.89
CA LEU A 118 -11.39 6.39 5.59
C LEU A 118 -11.78 7.30 4.42
N GLY A 119 -12.86 6.98 3.70
CA GLY A 119 -13.28 7.75 2.52
C GLY A 119 -12.31 7.61 1.34
N VAL A 120 -11.43 6.61 1.35
CA VAL A 120 -10.43 6.39 0.30
C VAL A 120 -10.95 5.32 -0.66
N THR A 121 -11.08 5.66 -1.94
CA THR A 121 -11.56 4.74 -2.98
C THR A 121 -10.40 3.98 -3.62
N GLN A 122 -10.64 2.72 -3.98
CA GLN A 122 -9.69 1.92 -4.76
C GLN A 122 -9.25 2.68 -6.01
N PRO A 123 -7.96 2.60 -6.38
CA PRO A 123 -7.52 3.13 -7.67
C PRO A 123 -8.31 2.49 -8.82
N ILE A 124 -8.47 3.24 -9.91
CA ILE A 124 -8.96 2.69 -11.17
C ILE A 124 -7.96 1.62 -11.65
N GLU A 125 -8.49 0.47 -12.06
CA GLU A 125 -7.71 -0.62 -12.68
C GLU A 125 -6.94 -0.09 -13.89
N PHE A 126 -5.69 -0.54 -14.04
CA PHE A 126 -4.88 -0.14 -15.17
C PHE A 126 -5.49 -0.62 -16.47
N ARG A 127 -5.51 0.27 -17.48
CA ARG A 127 -5.66 -0.19 -18.85
C ARG A 127 -4.39 -0.97 -19.23
N PRO A 128 -4.49 -2.20 -19.74
CA PRO A 128 -3.34 -2.92 -20.25
C PRO A 128 -2.67 -2.09 -21.36
N VAL A 129 -1.35 -2.06 -21.37
CA VAL A 129 -0.57 -1.32 -22.36
C VAL A 129 -0.56 -2.10 -23.66
N SER A 130 -0.90 -1.45 -24.77
CA SER A 130 -0.74 -2.09 -26.08
C SER A 130 0.75 -2.22 -26.41
N GLN A 131 1.13 -3.23 -27.19
CA GLN A 131 2.52 -3.41 -27.58
C GLN A 131 3.08 -2.16 -28.28
N GLU A 132 2.27 -1.47 -29.09
CA GLU A 132 2.69 -0.25 -29.78
C GLU A 132 3.08 0.88 -28.82
N GLN A 133 2.33 1.06 -27.72
CA GLN A 133 2.59 2.10 -26.73
C GLN A 133 3.92 1.89 -26.00
N VAL A 134 4.32 0.63 -25.78
CA VAL A 134 5.62 0.31 -25.18
C VAL A 134 6.76 0.65 -26.15
N TYR A 135 6.61 0.28 -27.42
CA TYR A 135 7.64 0.50 -28.44
C TYR A 135 7.87 1.99 -28.74
N GLU A 136 6.81 2.80 -28.87
CA GLU A 136 6.92 4.25 -29.09
C GLU A 136 7.67 4.95 -27.95
N LYS A 137 7.35 4.63 -26.70
CA LYS A 137 8.00 5.28 -25.55
C LYS A 137 9.44 4.85 -25.36
N MET A 138 9.78 3.59 -25.64
CA MET A 138 11.17 3.14 -25.62
C MET A 138 12.01 3.79 -26.71
N ALA A 139 11.43 4.09 -27.88
CA ALA A 139 12.10 4.86 -28.93
C ALA A 139 12.40 6.30 -28.48
N ILE A 140 11.40 6.99 -27.91
CA ILE A 140 11.53 8.37 -27.41
C ILE A 140 12.58 8.47 -26.28
N LEU A 141 12.65 7.47 -25.38
CA LEU A 141 13.64 7.46 -24.30
C LEU A 141 15.07 7.22 -24.80
N LYS A 142 15.25 6.43 -25.87
CA LYS A 142 16.56 6.25 -26.53
C LYS A 142 17.03 7.52 -27.21
N GLU A 143 16.14 8.28 -27.82
CA GLU A 143 16.48 9.55 -28.47
C GLU A 143 16.90 10.64 -27.47
N LYS A 144 16.34 10.63 -26.25
CA LYS A 144 16.69 11.60 -25.19
C LYS A 144 18.01 11.30 -24.47
N GLN A 145 18.65 10.16 -24.75
CA GLN A 145 19.94 9.78 -24.18
C GLN A 145 21.14 10.06 -25.11
N ASN A 146 20.88 10.51 -26.33
CA ASN A 146 21.88 11.02 -27.28
C ASN A 146 21.86 12.55 -27.31
#